data_AF-A0A7Y3U4T6-F1
#
_entry.id   AF-A0A7Y3U4T6-F1
#
_cell.length_a   1.000
_cell.length_b   1.000
_cell.length_c   1.000
_cell.angle_alpha   90.00
_cell.angle_beta   90.00
_cell.angle_gamma   90.00
#
_symmetry.space_group_name_H-M   'P 1'
#
loop_
_entity.id
_entity.type
_entity.pdbx_description
1 polymer ?
#
loop_
_entity_poly.entity_id
_entity_poly.type
_entity_poly.pdbx_seq_one_letter_code
_entity_poly.pdbx_strand_id
1 'polypeptide(L)'
;MNDGLCVSAYDEVTITILDLNGLPACDLAQASPGLIWPPNHKLVEVGITGVTDPDNNQVTITITGVTQDEPVDGLGDGDTSPDAVIQGDKVLLRAERSGNGNGRVYRITFTADDGAGGSCTGTVNVCVPHSSQSECIDDGQNYNSLQ
;
A
#
# COMPACT_ATOMS: atom_id res chain seq x y z
N MET A 1 29.79 -61.20 39.91
CA MET A 1 30.58 -60.28 39.07
C MET A 1 29.59 -59.59 38.16
N ASN A 2 29.42 -58.26 38.30
CA ASN A 2 28.73 -57.46 37.29
C ASN A 2 29.82 -57.00 36.30
N ASP A 3 29.53 -57.06 35.01
CA ASP A 3 30.44 -56.70 33.92
C ASP A 3 30.35 -55.21 33.53
N GLY A 4 29.64 -54.40 34.33
CA GLY A 4 29.98 -52.98 34.54
C GLY A 4 30.00 -52.07 33.32
N LEU A 5 29.33 -52.39 32.20
CA LEU A 5 29.28 -51.49 31.04
C LEU A 5 27.87 -51.44 30.43
N CYS A 6 27.03 -50.55 30.97
CA CYS A 6 25.94 -49.97 30.21
C CYS A 6 26.49 -48.71 29.53
N VAL A 7 26.95 -48.82 28.29
CA VAL A 7 27.27 -47.66 27.47
C VAL A 7 26.06 -47.35 26.59
N SER A 8 25.11 -46.59 27.13
CA SER A 8 24.20 -45.85 26.27
C SER A 8 25.00 -44.69 25.67
N ALA A 9 25.53 -44.87 24.47
CA ALA A 9 26.01 -43.74 23.68
C ALA A 9 24.78 -42.90 23.31
N TYR A 10 24.80 -41.62 23.65
CA TYR A 10 23.83 -40.68 23.11
C TYR A 10 24.24 -40.37 21.67
N ASP A 11 23.30 -40.53 20.73
CA ASP A 11 23.47 -40.04 19.36
C ASP A 11 22.92 -38.61 19.34
N GLU A 12 23.79 -37.65 19.02
CA GLU A 12 23.38 -36.25 18.92
C GLU A 12 22.79 -36.01 17.53
N VAL A 13 21.45 -35.88 17.46
CA VAL A 13 20.78 -35.37 16.27
C VAL A 13 20.76 -33.85 16.36
N THR A 14 21.53 -33.19 15.51
CA THR A 14 21.44 -31.73 15.34
C THR A 14 20.22 -31.39 14.48
N ILE A 15 19.19 -30.81 15.10
CA ILE A 15 18.09 -30.18 14.39
C ILE A 15 18.50 -28.74 14.13
N THR A 16 18.89 -28.43 12.89
CA THR A 16 19.05 -27.05 12.46
C THR A 16 17.66 -26.46 12.20
N ILE A 17 17.18 -25.66 13.14
CA ILE A 17 16.03 -24.77 12.90
C ILE A 17 16.59 -23.60 12.10
N LEU A 18 16.34 -23.59 10.80
CA LEU A 18 16.55 -22.40 9.98
C LEU A 18 15.37 -21.48 10.27
N ASP A 19 15.61 -20.39 10.99
CA ASP A 19 14.63 -19.32 11.16
C ASP A 19 14.52 -18.61 9.82
N LEU A 20 13.52 -19.00 9.03
CA LEU A 20 13.26 -18.42 7.72
C LEU A 20 12.29 -17.27 7.91
N ASN A 21 12.79 -16.05 7.76
CA ASN A 21 11.99 -14.84 7.79
C ASN A 21 10.84 -14.93 6.76
N GLY A 22 9.61 -14.77 7.23
CA GLY A 22 8.41 -14.64 6.43
C GLY A 22 8.37 -13.27 5.74
N LEU A 23 7.70 -13.20 4.59
CA LEU A 23 7.55 -11.95 3.85
C LEU A 23 6.37 -11.13 4.40
N PRO A 24 6.41 -9.79 4.31
CA PRO A 24 5.25 -8.95 4.58
C PRO A 24 4.04 -9.34 3.71
N ALA A 25 2.85 -9.23 4.29
CA ALA A 25 1.57 -9.46 3.63
C ALA A 25 0.96 -8.12 3.17
N CYS A 26 1.02 -7.88 1.85
CA CYS A 26 0.45 -6.69 1.20
C CYS A 26 -1.03 -6.83 0.80
N ASP A 27 -1.61 -8.04 0.86
CA ASP A 27 -2.96 -8.32 0.31
C ASP A 27 -4.10 -7.64 1.07
N LEU A 28 -3.87 -7.25 2.32
CA LEU A 28 -4.84 -6.57 3.18
C LEU A 28 -4.64 -5.05 3.21
N ALA A 29 -3.72 -4.53 2.38
CA ALA A 29 -3.42 -3.12 2.32
C ALA A 29 -4.65 -2.30 1.90
N GLN A 30 -4.91 -1.21 2.61
CA GLN A 30 -6.02 -0.30 2.37
C GLN A 30 -5.57 1.15 2.52
N ALA A 31 -6.07 2.01 1.64
CA ALA A 31 -5.91 3.45 1.77
C ALA A 31 -6.79 3.99 2.90
N SER A 32 -6.26 4.92 3.68
CA SER A 32 -6.97 5.59 4.77
C SER A 32 -6.72 7.10 4.72
N PRO A 33 -7.73 7.92 4.36
CA PRO A 33 -9.06 7.51 3.89
C PRO A 33 -9.03 6.89 2.49
N GLY A 34 -9.93 5.94 2.22
CA GLY A 34 -10.14 5.36 0.87
C GLY A 34 -11.15 6.14 0.01
N LEU A 35 -11.80 7.16 0.58
CA LEU A 35 -12.74 8.04 -0.09
C LEU A 35 -12.49 9.49 0.32
N ILE A 36 -12.42 10.38 -0.65
CA ILE A 36 -12.19 11.82 -0.45
C ILE A 36 -13.42 12.59 -0.92
N TRP A 37 -14.06 13.32 -0.01
CA TRP A 37 -15.24 14.14 -0.29
C TRP A 37 -15.29 15.34 0.67
N PRO A 38 -15.73 16.54 0.24
CA PRO A 38 -16.17 16.90 -1.12
C PRO A 38 -15.02 17.24 -2.07
N PRO A 39 -15.24 17.19 -3.41
CA PRO A 39 -14.24 17.59 -4.41
C PRO A 39 -14.08 19.12 -4.41
N ASN A 40 -13.16 19.61 -3.58
CA ASN A 40 -12.96 21.03 -3.29
C ASN A 40 -11.55 21.53 -3.65
N HIS A 41 -10.82 20.78 -4.48
CA HIS A 41 -9.46 21.06 -4.96
C HIS A 41 -8.38 21.10 -3.87
N LYS A 42 -8.70 20.73 -2.62
CA LYS A 42 -7.72 20.68 -1.53
C LYS A 42 -6.95 19.37 -1.56
N LEU A 43 -5.71 19.42 -1.09
CA LEU A 43 -4.91 18.23 -0.81
C LEU A 43 -5.40 17.57 0.48
N VAL A 44 -5.58 16.26 0.44
CA VAL A 44 -6.02 15.41 1.55
C VAL A 44 -4.96 14.35 1.78
N GLU A 45 -4.52 14.21 3.02
CA GLU A 45 -3.54 13.20 3.41
C GLU A 45 -4.18 11.81 3.44
N VAL A 46 -3.51 10.86 2.79
CA VAL A 46 -3.85 9.45 2.71
C VAL A 46 -2.64 8.61 3.13
N GLY A 47 -2.87 7.68 4.05
CA GLY A 47 -1.90 6.65 4.44
C GLY A 47 -2.29 5.26 3.94
N ILE A 48 -1.36 4.32 4.06
CA ILE A 48 -1.58 2.90 3.77
C ILE A 48 -1.61 2.13 5.10
N THR A 49 -2.65 1.34 5.29
CA THR A 49 -2.89 0.54 6.51
C THR A 49 -3.15 -0.91 6.14
N GLY A 50 -3.15 -1.83 7.11
CA GLY A 50 -3.49 -3.24 6.88
C GLY A 50 -2.34 -4.12 6.37
N VAL A 51 -1.14 -3.57 6.18
CA VAL A 51 0.06 -4.36 5.89
C VAL A 51 0.58 -4.98 7.19
N THR A 52 0.86 -6.28 7.18
CA THR A 52 1.31 -7.05 8.36
C THR A 52 2.48 -7.95 8.03
N ASP A 53 3.25 -8.34 9.03
CA ASP A 53 4.34 -9.30 8.90
C ASP A 53 4.06 -10.55 9.76
N PRO A 54 4.24 -11.78 9.24
CA PRO A 54 3.93 -13.01 9.98
C PRO A 54 4.83 -13.22 11.22
N ASP A 55 6.05 -12.70 11.19
CA ASP A 55 7.00 -12.74 12.31
C ASP A 55 6.86 -11.51 13.23
N ASN A 56 5.87 -10.65 12.92
CA ASN A 56 5.51 -9.46 13.67
C ASN A 56 6.67 -8.43 13.69
N ASN A 57 7.49 -8.42 12.64
CA ASN A 57 8.49 -7.39 12.38
C ASN A 57 7.81 -6.04 12.07
N GLN A 58 8.54 -4.94 12.32
CA GLN A 58 8.06 -3.62 11.94
C GLN A 58 8.17 -3.45 10.42
N VAL A 59 7.03 -3.18 9.77
CA VAL A 59 6.97 -2.96 8.33
C VAL A 59 7.13 -1.47 8.01
N THR A 60 8.07 -1.16 7.11
CA THR A 60 8.28 0.17 6.54
C THR A 60 7.61 0.27 5.18
N ILE A 61 6.73 1.26 5.00
CA ILE A 61 6.04 1.52 3.73
C ILE A 61 6.76 2.63 2.96
N THR A 62 7.04 2.36 1.69
CA THR A 62 7.56 3.36 0.73
C THR A 62 6.58 3.48 -0.43
N ILE A 63 6.03 4.67 -0.64
CA ILE A 63 5.18 4.93 -1.81
C ILE A 63 6.07 5.10 -3.04
N THR A 64 5.84 4.30 -4.06
CA THR A 64 6.66 4.22 -5.27
C THR A 64 6.01 4.85 -6.49
N GLY A 65 4.70 5.08 -6.46
CA GLY A 65 4.00 5.76 -7.55
C GLY A 65 2.55 6.10 -7.23
N VAL A 66 2.03 7.11 -7.91
CA VAL A 66 0.62 7.50 -7.82
C VAL A 66 0.11 7.76 -9.23
N THR A 67 -0.92 7.04 -9.62
CA THR A 67 -1.62 7.23 -10.90
C THR A 67 -3.08 7.58 -10.68
N GLN A 68 -3.73 8.09 -11.73
CA GLN A 68 -5.16 8.31 -11.78
C GLN A 68 -5.75 7.89 -13.12
N ASP A 69 -7.05 7.64 -13.13
CA ASP A 69 -7.83 7.19 -14.29
C ASP A 69 -8.44 8.31 -15.14
N GLU A 70 -8.68 9.47 -14.53
CA GLU A 70 -9.13 10.66 -15.24
C GLU A 70 -7.95 11.57 -15.64
N PRO A 71 -8.05 12.32 -16.76
CA PRO A 71 -7.02 13.31 -17.12
C PRO A 71 -6.69 14.26 -15.98
N VAL A 72 -5.40 14.63 -15.87
CA VAL A 72 -4.92 15.69 -14.96
C VAL A 72 -5.59 17.01 -15.32
N ASP A 73 -5.61 17.33 -16.61
CA ASP A 73 -6.24 18.54 -17.17
C ASP A 73 -7.62 18.19 -17.74
N GLY A 74 -8.67 18.69 -17.09
CA GLY A 74 -10.05 18.55 -17.56
C GLY A 74 -10.48 19.71 -18.47
N LEU A 75 -11.73 19.68 -18.95
CA LEU A 75 -12.37 20.81 -19.65
C LEU A 75 -13.09 21.77 -18.68
N GLY A 76 -12.87 21.65 -17.37
CA GLY A 76 -13.54 22.43 -16.32
C GLY A 76 -12.60 23.42 -15.65
N ASP A 77 -13.12 24.56 -15.20
CA ASP A 77 -12.31 25.60 -14.55
C ASP A 77 -11.73 25.09 -13.22
N GLY A 78 -10.41 25.14 -13.06
CA GLY A 78 -9.74 24.80 -11.80
C GLY A 78 -8.45 24.00 -11.89
N ASP A 79 -7.90 23.81 -13.10
CA ASP A 79 -6.67 23.06 -13.37
C ASP A 79 -5.56 23.43 -12.39
N THR A 80 -5.34 22.55 -11.44
CA THR A 80 -4.24 22.66 -10.49
C THR A 80 -3.43 21.40 -10.69
N SER A 81 -2.10 21.49 -10.71
CA SER A 81 -1.21 20.35 -10.73
C SER A 81 -0.07 20.58 -9.74
N PRO A 82 0.58 19.54 -9.21
CA PRO A 82 0.29 18.10 -9.38
C PRO A 82 -0.91 17.63 -8.52
N ASP A 83 -1.56 16.54 -8.92
CA ASP A 83 -2.71 15.94 -8.21
C ASP A 83 -2.32 15.07 -7.01
N ALA A 84 -1.05 14.69 -6.90
CA ALA A 84 -0.50 13.94 -5.79
C ALA A 84 0.87 14.47 -5.34
N VAL A 85 1.13 14.44 -4.03
CA VAL A 85 2.43 14.77 -3.44
C VAL A 85 2.80 13.71 -2.41
N ILE A 86 3.91 12.99 -2.62
CA ILE A 86 4.42 12.01 -1.66
C ILE A 86 5.10 12.73 -0.49
N GLN A 87 4.75 12.35 0.75
CA GLN A 87 5.33 12.84 1.99
C GLN A 87 5.69 11.66 2.91
N GLY A 88 6.88 11.11 2.72
CA GLY A 88 7.34 9.95 3.50
C GLY A 88 6.54 8.70 3.14
N ASP A 89 5.88 8.10 4.14
CA ASP A 89 5.00 6.93 4.03
C ASP A 89 3.55 7.29 3.68
N LYS A 90 3.28 8.58 3.48
CA LYS A 90 1.96 9.11 3.13
C LYS A 90 1.95 9.83 1.80
N VAL A 91 0.76 10.02 1.25
CA VAL A 91 0.54 10.81 0.05
C VAL A 91 -0.57 11.82 0.29
N LEU A 92 -0.37 13.04 -0.18
CA LEU A 92 -1.42 14.04 -0.31
C LEU A 92 -2.07 13.87 -1.69
N LEU A 93 -3.38 13.62 -1.74
CA LEU A 93 -4.15 13.53 -2.98
C LEU A 93 -5.09 14.72 -3.11
N ARG A 94 -5.24 15.26 -4.31
CA ARG A 94 -6.18 16.34 -4.55
C ARG A 94 -7.60 15.80 -4.55
N ALA A 95 -8.47 16.43 -3.76
CA ALA A 95 -9.91 16.26 -3.77
C ALA A 95 -10.51 16.89 -5.03
N GLU A 96 -10.22 16.31 -6.19
CA GLU A 96 -10.67 16.77 -7.50
C GLU A 96 -11.05 15.57 -8.36
N ARG A 97 -11.98 15.82 -9.28
CA ARG A 97 -12.47 14.87 -10.28
C ARG A 97 -13.01 15.66 -11.47
N SER A 98 -13.15 15.00 -12.61
CA SER A 98 -13.74 15.58 -13.81
C SER A 98 -15.23 15.89 -13.62
N GLY A 99 -15.66 17.02 -14.16
CA GLY A 99 -17.08 17.41 -14.27
C GLY A 99 -17.92 16.37 -15.02
N ASN A 100 -17.32 15.70 -16.00
CA ASN A 100 -17.99 14.80 -16.93
C ASN A 100 -17.65 13.32 -16.70
N GLY A 101 -16.83 13.02 -15.70
CA GLY A 101 -16.40 11.67 -15.36
C GLY A 101 -17.35 10.97 -14.38
N ASN A 102 -17.00 9.73 -14.03
CA ASN A 102 -17.72 8.88 -13.08
C ASN A 102 -17.10 8.93 -11.67
N GLY A 103 -16.09 9.78 -11.45
CA GLY A 103 -15.41 9.93 -10.17
C GLY A 103 -13.99 9.38 -10.28
N ARG A 104 -13.04 10.16 -9.79
CA ARG A 104 -11.61 9.85 -9.95
C ARG A 104 -11.18 8.71 -9.04
N VAL A 105 -10.45 7.76 -9.59
CA VAL A 105 -9.74 6.73 -8.84
C VAL A 105 -8.24 7.02 -8.90
N TYR A 106 -7.66 7.34 -7.75
CA TYR A 106 -6.21 7.29 -7.58
C TYR A 106 -5.77 5.87 -7.25
N ARG A 107 -4.71 5.40 -7.90
CA ARG A 107 -4.00 4.17 -7.52
C ARG A 107 -2.62 4.51 -6.96
N ILE A 108 -2.42 4.15 -5.71
CA ILE A 108 -1.15 4.33 -5.00
C ILE A 108 -0.41 3.01 -5.02
N THR A 109 0.79 3.00 -5.60
CA THR A 109 1.69 1.85 -5.60
C THR A 109 2.72 2.02 -4.48
N PHE A 110 2.99 0.96 -3.72
CA PHE A 110 3.92 1.00 -2.60
C PHE A 110 4.73 -0.30 -2.47
N THR A 111 5.86 -0.20 -1.78
CA THR A 111 6.66 -1.33 -1.31
C THR A 111 6.62 -1.38 0.21
N ALA A 112 6.48 -2.57 0.77
CA ALA A 112 6.59 -2.87 2.19
C ALA A 112 7.85 -3.69 2.45
N ASP A 113 8.63 -3.31 3.46
CA ASP A 113 9.89 -3.94 3.85
C ASP A 113 9.90 -4.21 5.36
N ASP A 114 10.28 -5.41 5.79
CA ASP A 114 10.31 -5.81 7.21
C ASP A 114 11.64 -5.52 7.93
N GLY A 115 12.67 -5.01 7.23
CA GLY A 115 14.03 -4.83 7.75
C GLY A 115 14.78 -6.12 8.07
N ALA A 116 14.18 -7.29 7.83
CA ALA A 116 14.72 -8.64 8.02
C ALA A 116 15.01 -9.36 6.68
N GLY A 117 14.80 -8.66 5.56
CA GLY A 117 15.09 -9.13 4.21
C GLY A 117 13.86 -9.60 3.43
N GLY A 118 12.68 -9.50 4.00
CA GLY A 118 11.41 -9.71 3.32
C GLY A 118 10.81 -8.40 2.80
N SER A 119 10.24 -8.47 1.60
CA SER A 119 9.53 -7.35 1.00
C SER A 119 8.35 -7.80 0.14
N CYS A 120 7.34 -6.94 0.01
CA CYS A 120 6.24 -7.09 -0.94
C CYS A 120 5.90 -5.75 -1.60
N THR A 121 5.24 -5.82 -2.76
CA THR A 121 4.69 -4.66 -3.46
C THR A 121 3.17 -4.78 -3.46
N GLY A 122 2.48 -3.65 -3.28
CA GLY A 122 1.03 -3.61 -3.31
C GLY A 122 0.50 -2.33 -3.96
N THR A 123 -0.81 -2.32 -4.18
CA THR A 123 -1.54 -1.15 -4.66
C THR A 123 -2.79 -0.93 -3.82
N VAL A 124 -3.11 0.33 -3.54
CA VAL A 124 -4.38 0.71 -2.90
C VAL A 124 -5.06 1.80 -3.72
N ASN A 125 -6.39 1.79 -3.72
CA ASN A 125 -7.20 2.74 -4.48
C ASN A 125 -7.86 3.78 -3.56
N VAL A 126 -8.00 5.00 -4.05
CA VAL A 126 -8.73 6.09 -3.38
C VAL A 126 -9.72 6.71 -4.35
N CYS A 127 -10.98 6.84 -3.92
CA CYS A 127 -12.07 7.35 -4.74
C CYS A 127 -12.40 8.81 -4.39
N VAL A 128 -12.50 9.69 -5.40
CA VAL A 128 -13.11 11.02 -5.34
C VAL A 128 -14.42 10.99 -6.12
N PRO A 129 -15.56 10.74 -5.48
CA PRO A 129 -16.81 10.49 -6.20
C PRO A 129 -17.46 11.79 -6.69
N HIS A 130 -18.39 11.68 -7.65
CA HIS A 130 -19.17 12.82 -8.14
C HIS A 130 -20.21 13.33 -7.12
N SER A 131 -20.71 12.43 -6.29
CA SER A 131 -21.65 12.66 -5.19
C SER A 131 -21.25 11.81 -3.99
N SER A 132 -21.73 12.14 -2.79
CA SER A 132 -21.46 11.32 -1.59
C SER A 132 -22.06 9.90 -1.63
N GLN A 133 -22.83 9.55 -2.66
CA GLN A 133 -23.45 8.23 -2.83
C GLN A 133 -23.03 7.51 -4.12
N SER A 134 -22.22 8.13 -4.98
CA SER A 134 -21.76 7.51 -6.22
C SER A 134 -20.47 6.74 -5.97
N GLU A 135 -20.34 5.56 -6.57
CA GLU A 135 -19.08 4.83 -6.65
C GLU A 135 -18.19 5.42 -7.75
N CYS A 136 -16.87 5.38 -7.55
CA CYS A 136 -15.91 5.65 -8.61
C CYS A 136 -15.70 4.38 -9.44
N ILE A 137 -15.49 4.54 -10.74
CA ILE A 137 -15.23 3.42 -11.65
C ILE A 137 -13.81 3.60 -12.19
N ASP A 138 -12.93 2.64 -11.91
CA ASP A 138 -11.56 2.67 -12.43
C ASP A 138 -11.57 2.36 -13.94
N ASP A 139 -11.54 3.42 -14.76
CA ASP A 139 -11.52 3.33 -16.22
C ASP A 139 -10.11 3.09 -16.80
N GLY A 140 -9.12 2.92 -15.93
CA GLY A 140 -7.74 2.65 -16.32
C GLY A 140 -6.80 3.79 -15.93
N GLN A 141 -5.79 3.42 -15.15
CA GLN A 141 -4.82 4.29 -14.50
C GLN A 141 -3.74 4.80 -15.47
N ASN A 142 -4.14 5.75 -16.32
CA ASN A 142 -3.37 6.19 -17.49
C ASN A 142 -2.54 7.45 -17.23
N TYR A 143 -2.76 8.15 -16.11
CA TYR A 143 -2.15 9.44 -15.85
C TYR A 143 -1.27 9.39 -14.60
N ASN A 144 -0.07 9.98 -14.68
CA ASN A 144 0.81 10.13 -13.54
C ASN A 144 0.34 11.33 -12.70
N SER A 145 -0.05 11.11 -11.45
CA SER A 145 -0.56 12.16 -10.57
C SER A 145 0.55 13.00 -9.91
N LEU A 146 1.82 12.57 -10.02
CA LEU A 146 2.97 13.26 -9.40
C LEU A 146 3.57 14.37 -10.28
N GLN A 147 3.03 14.59 -11.48
CA GLN A 147 3.55 15.53 -12.47
C GLN A 147 2.49 16.55 -12.88
#